data_AF-A0A356J174-F1
#
_entry.id   AF-A0A356J174-F1
#
_cell.length_a   1.000
_cell.length_b   1.000
_cell.length_c   1.000
_cell.angle_alpha   90.00
_cell.angle_beta   90.00
_cell.angle_gamma   90.00
#
_symmetry.space_group_name_H-M   'P 1'
#
loop_
_entity.id
_entity.type
_entity.pdbx_description
1 polymer ?
#
loop_
_entity_poly.entity_id
_entity_poly.type
_entity_poly.pdbx_seq_one_letter_code
_entity_poly.pdbx_strand_id
1 'polypeptide(L)' 'MSGYDETRNSKGQSTIEYILVVAAVIAAMLIFAGSNGIFQNTLNAIYDTDINSMVNMAERILE' A
#
# COMPACT_ATOMS: atom_id res chain seq x y z
N MET A 1 -25.14 45.22 -22.42
CA MET A 1 -25.01 43.99 -23.23
C MET A 1 -24.04 43.09 -22.48
N SER A 2 -24.58 42.02 -21.88
CA SER A 2 -23.90 41.14 -20.94
C SER A 2 -22.86 40.28 -21.65
N GLY A 3 -21.58 40.53 -21.38
CA GLY A 3 -20.46 39.76 -21.90
C GLY A 3 -19.95 38.82 -20.81
N TYR A 4 -20.40 37.57 -20.90
CA TYR A 4 -19.76 36.35 -20.38
C TYR A 4 -19.14 36.45 -18.99
N ASP A 5 -19.92 36.02 -18.00
CA ASP A 5 -19.40 35.55 -16.71
C ASP A 5 -18.17 34.67 -16.96
N GLU A 6 -17.03 35.18 -16.49
CA GLU A 6 -15.84 34.41 -16.20
C GLU A 6 -16.32 33.18 -15.42
N THR A 7 -16.36 32.01 -16.07
CA THR A 7 -16.60 30.74 -15.39
C THR A 7 -15.44 30.54 -14.45
N ARG A 8 -15.59 31.08 -13.25
CA ARG A 8 -14.67 31.01 -12.14
C ARG A 8 -14.29 29.56 -11.98
N ASN A 9 -13.07 29.27 -12.42
CA ASN A 9 -12.29 28.09 -12.11
C ASN A 9 -12.53 27.72 -10.65
N SER A 10 -13.44 26.76 -10.42
CA SER A 10 -13.56 26.08 -9.14
C SER A 10 -12.32 25.22 -9.01
N LYS A 11 -11.24 25.81 -8.50
CA LYS A 11 -9.99 25.16 -8.07
C LYS A 11 -10.19 24.23 -6.86
N GLY A 12 -11.36 23.60 -6.76
CA GLY A 12 -11.66 22.56 -5.79
C GLY A 12 -11.52 21.22 -6.49
N GLN A 13 -10.80 20.28 -5.88
CA GLN A 13 -10.74 18.89 -6.31
C GLN A 13 -12.16 18.42 -6.60
N SER A 14 -12.43 17.97 -7.83
CA SER A 14 -13.75 17.53 -8.22
C SER A 14 -14.15 16.34 -7.36
N THR A 15 -15.41 16.24 -6.94
CA THR A 15 -15.93 15.10 -6.16
C THR A 15 -15.57 13.76 -6.82
N ILE A 16 -15.55 13.73 -8.16
CA ILE A 16 -15.16 12.55 -8.94
C ILE A 16 -13.69 12.20 -8.71
N GLU A 17 -12.80 13.19 -8.72
CA GLU A 17 -11.37 12.99 -8.49
C GLU A 17 -11.10 12.48 -7.08
N TYR A 18 -11.81 13.01 -6.08
CA TYR A 18 -11.71 12.51 -4.71
C TYR A 18 -12.14 11.03 -4.61
N ILE A 19 -13.26 10.64 -5.22
CA ILE A 19 -13.73 9.25 -5.22
C ILE A 19 -12.71 8.32 -5.88
N LEU A 20 -12.12 8.74 -7.02
CA LEU A 20 -11.10 7.96 -7.71
C LEU A 20 -9.85 7.76 -6.86
N VAL A 21 -9.38 8.80 -6.17
CA VAL A 21 -8.22 8.71 -5.27
C VAL A 21 -8.52 7.77 -4.11
N VAL A 22 -9.66 7.92 -3.44
CA VAL A 22 -10.04 7.06 -2.31
C VAL A 22 -10.18 5.60 -2.76
N ALA A 23 -10.78 5.34 -3.92
CA ALA A 23 -10.90 4.00 -4.47
C ALA A 23 -9.53 3.37 -4.75
N ALA A 24 -8.59 4.13 -5.29
CA ALA A 24 -7.22 3.67 -5.53
C ALA A 24 -6.49 3.33 -4.22
N VAL A 25 -6.64 4.16 -3.17
CA VAL A 25 -6.05 3.90 -1.85
C VAL A 25 -6.64 2.64 -1.23
N ILE A 26 -7.96 2.46 -1.29
CA ILE A 26 -8.63 1.24 -0.80
C ILE A 26 -8.12 0.00 -1.56
N ALA A 27 -8.05 0.07 -2.89
CA ALA A 27 -7.55 -1.04 -3.70
C ALA A 27 -6.10 -1.40 -3.34
N ALA A 28 -5.22 -0.40 -3.16
CA ALA A 28 -3.85 -0.61 -2.72
C ALA A 28 -3.79 -1.29 -1.34
N MET A 29 -4.61 -0.85 -0.38
CA MET A 29 -4.70 -1.47 0.94
C MET A 29 -5.17 -2.93 0.86
N LEU A 30 -6.15 -3.25 0.02
CA LEU A 30 -6.64 -4.61 -0.14
C LEU A 30 -5.60 -5.54 -0.75
N ILE A 31 -4.83 -5.08 -1.75
CA ILE A 31 -3.74 -5.87 -2.35
C ILE A 31 -2.60 -6.09 -1.34
N PHE A 32 -2.27 -5.05 -0.56
CA PHE A 32 -1.16 -5.10 0.37
C PHE A 32 -1.49 -5.92 1.63
N ALA A 33 -2.67 -5.69 2.23
CA ALA A 33 -3.09 -6.24 3.52
C ALA A 33 -4.11 -7.40 3.40
N GLY A 34 -4.54 -7.76 2.19
CA GLY A 34 -5.42 -8.91 1.97
C GLY A 34 -4.78 -10.25 2.37
N SER A 35 -5.60 -11.29 2.50
CA SER A 35 -5.11 -12.66 2.73
C SER A 35 -4.20 -13.10 1.59
N ASN A 36 -3.00 -13.62 1.90
CA ASN A 36 -1.92 -13.88 0.93
C ASN A 36 -1.40 -12.62 0.22
N GLY A 37 -1.66 -11.44 0.79
CA GLY A 37 -1.15 -10.16 0.30
C GLY A 37 0.35 -10.04 0.49
N ILE A 38 0.91 -8.99 -0.12
CA ILE A 38 2.36 -8.71 -0.11
C ILE A 38 2.90 -8.70 1.32
N PHE A 39 2.19 -8.07 2.25
CA PHE A 39 2.61 -7.98 3.65
C PHE A 39 2.78 -9.36 4.31
N GLN A 40 1.77 -10.24 4.18
CA GLN A 40 1.81 -11.57 4.77
C GLN A 40 2.91 -12.44 4.15
N ASN A 41 3.07 -12.38 2.83
CA ASN A 41 4.10 -13.14 2.12
C ASN A 41 5.52 -12.70 2.52
N THR A 42 5.76 -11.39 2.59
CA THR A 42 7.05 -10.85 3.01
C THR A 42 7.34 -11.17 4.48
N LEU A 43 6.36 -11.04 5.38
CA LEU A 43 6.56 -11.40 6.78
C LEU A 43 6.88 -12.89 6.96
N ASN A 44 6.17 -13.77 6.28
CA ASN A 44 6.43 -15.21 6.35
C ASN A 44 7.84 -15.54 5.81
N ALA A 45 8.23 -14.92 4.69
CA ALA A 45 9.57 -15.10 4.13
C ALA A 45 10.69 -14.62 5.06
N ILE A 46 10.49 -13.49 5.76
CA ILE A 46 11.44 -13.00 6.76
C ILE A 46 11.50 -13.97 7.94
N TYR A 47 10.35 -14.40 8.46
CA TYR A 47 10.30 -15.36 9.58
C TYR A 47 11.05 -16.64 9.25
N ASP A 48 10.81 -17.23 8.07
CA ASP A 48 11.51 -18.44 7.64
C ASP A 48 13.01 -18.20 7.43
N THR A 49 13.39 -17.05 6.86
CA THR A 49 14.80 -16.72 6.61
C THR A 49 15.58 -16.47 7.90
N ASP A 50 15.00 -15.70 8.83
CA ASP A 50 15.64 -15.33 10.09
C ASP A 50 15.73 -16.53 11.02
N ILE A 51 14.66 -17.32 11.15
CA ILE A 51 14.68 -18.53 11.97
C ILE A 51 15.73 -19.51 11.45
N ASN A 52 15.76 -19.79 10.13
CA ASN A 52 16.75 -20.70 9.57
C ASN A 52 18.18 -20.16 9.74
N SER A 53 18.39 -18.85 9.62
CA SER A 53 19.69 -18.22 9.86
C SER A 53 20.13 -18.36 11.32
N MET A 54 19.22 -18.17 12.27
CA MET A 54 19.49 -18.34 13.70
C MET A 54 19.80 -19.80 14.05
N VAL A 55 19.04 -20.76 13.51
CA VAL A 55 19.29 -22.19 13.71
C VAL A 55 20.68 -22.57 13.20
N ASN A 56 21.03 -22.17 11.98
CA ASN A 56 22.35 -22.45 11.40
C ASN A 56 23.50 -21.82 12.21
N MET A 57 23.31 -20.62 12.77
CA MET A 57 24.31 -20.01 13.65
C MET A 57 24.41 -20.74 14.99
N ALA A 58 23.29 -21.16 15.57
CA ALA A 58 23.28 -21.92 16.82
C ALA A 58 23.98 -23.27 16.66
N GLU A 59 23.75 -23.99 15.56
CA GLU A 59 24.47 -25.23 15.23
C GLU A 59 25.98 -24.97 15.14
N ARG A 60 26.40 -23.92 14.45
CA ARG A 60 27.83 -23.55 14.34
C ARG A 60 28.50 -23.10 15.64
N ILE A 61 27.74 -22.70 16.66
CA ILE A 61 28.28 -22.31 17.98
C ILE A 61 28.41 -23.55 18.88
N LEU A 62 27.56 -24.55 18.67
CA LEU A 62 27.51 -25.78 19.47
C LEU A 62 28.45 -26.87 18.95
N GLU A 63 28.88 -26.78 17.69
CA GLU A 63 29.93 -27.59 17.06
C GLU A 63 31.33 -26.97 17.28
#